data_AF-A0A535EUS2-F1
#
_entry.id   AF-A0A535EUS2-F1
#
_cell.length_a   1.000
_cell.length_b   1.000
_cell.length_c   1.000
_cell.angle_alpha   90.00
_cell.angle_beta   90.00
_cell.angle_gamma   90.00
#
_symmetry.space_group_name_H-M   'P 1'
#
loop_
_entity.id
_entity.type
_entity.pdbx_description
1 polymer ?
#
loop_
_entity_poly.entity_id
_entity_poly.type
_entity_poly.pdbx_seq_one_letter_code
_entity_poly.pdbx_strand_id
1 'polypeptide(L)'
;MKQPEEALAVLRRSRLFDRASAEDLASLLKESRWRKYPADSYLFREGDPADHLLIVASGEVKISRATESGSDVVFAVLGPGDALGELGAHPSAMWGVVNVLTSYIRTKDEAFVDLAVRDIPGRVARKLLDLAGTQSTFALSQSTLAGLVGASRENVNRALSRFASLGYISLDRGRITLLRPDELRRRGE
;
A
#
# COMPACT_ATOMS: atom_id res chain seq x y z
N MET A 1 16.63 33.40 -11.55
CA MET A 1 16.49 32.63 -10.30
C MET A 1 15.08 32.88 -9.77
N LYS A 2 14.29 31.83 -9.50
CA LYS A 2 13.03 31.96 -8.75
C LYS A 2 13.34 32.46 -7.34
N GLN A 3 12.42 33.18 -6.69
CA GLN A 3 12.66 33.69 -5.34
C GLN A 3 12.75 32.52 -4.34
N PRO A 4 13.61 32.59 -3.31
CA PRO A 4 13.74 31.51 -2.30
C PRO A 4 12.42 31.09 -1.66
N GLU A 5 11.49 32.04 -1.50
CA GLU A 5 10.15 31.78 -0.97
C GLU A 5 9.29 30.89 -1.89
N GLU A 6 9.39 31.07 -3.21
CA GLU A 6 8.68 30.21 -4.17
C GLU A 6 9.24 28.78 -4.14
N ALA A 7 10.56 28.63 -3.98
CA ALA A 7 11.20 27.32 -3.87
C ALA A 7 10.74 26.58 -2.61
N LEU A 8 10.71 27.28 -1.48
CA LEU A 8 10.23 26.73 -0.22
C LEU A 8 8.75 26.35 -0.28
N ALA A 9 7.92 27.17 -0.95
CA ALA A 9 6.51 26.88 -1.15
C ALA A 9 6.29 25.61 -1.99
N VAL A 10 7.13 25.38 -3.01
CA VAL A 10 7.10 24.14 -3.81
C VAL A 10 7.47 22.93 -2.96
N LEU A 11 8.56 22.99 -2.18
CA LEU A 11 8.98 21.87 -1.33
C LEU A 11 7.91 21.51 -0.29
N ARG A 12 7.26 22.52 0.31
CA ARG A 12 6.18 22.30 1.29
C ARG A 12 4.91 21.69 0.70
N ARG A 13 4.70 21.77 -0.61
CA ARG A 13 3.58 21.09 -1.29
C ARG A 13 3.88 19.63 -1.56
N SER A 14 5.15 19.23 -1.51
CA SER A 14 5.56 17.86 -1.77
C SER A 14 5.36 17.00 -0.54
N ARG A 15 4.60 15.91 -0.70
CA ARG A 15 4.38 14.91 0.35
C ARG A 15 5.67 14.27 0.86
N LEU A 16 6.73 14.32 0.05
CA LEU A 16 8.03 13.76 0.41
C LEU A 16 8.65 14.46 1.63
N PHE A 17 8.30 15.74 1.85
CA PHE A 17 8.88 16.56 2.93
C PHE A 17 7.87 16.95 4.02
N ASP A 18 6.74 16.25 4.12
CA ASP A 18 5.69 16.53 5.13
C ASP A 18 6.23 16.53 6.58
N ARG A 19 7.33 15.82 6.83
CA ARG A 19 7.98 15.70 8.15
C ARG A 19 9.30 16.46 8.26
N ALA A 20 9.74 17.15 7.21
CA ALA A 20 11.00 17.89 7.23
C ALA A 20 10.85 19.19 8.03
N SER A 21 11.85 19.51 8.85
CA SER A 21 11.87 20.79 9.55
C SER A 21 12.13 21.94 8.57
N ALA A 22 11.83 23.18 8.99
CA ALA A 22 12.15 24.36 8.19
C ALA A 22 13.66 24.51 7.92
N GLU A 23 14.50 24.05 8.86
CA GLU A 23 15.96 24.05 8.75
C GLU A 23 16.46 23.01 7.73
N ASP A 24 15.87 21.81 7.73
CA ASP A 24 16.17 20.76 6.74
C ASP A 24 15.80 21.23 5.34
N LEU A 25 14.61 21.81 5.18
CA LEU A 25 14.15 22.37 3.91
C LEU A 25 15.06 23.50 3.42
N ALA A 26 15.48 24.39 4.31
CA ALA A 26 16.42 25.47 3.96
C ALA A 26 17.79 24.92 3.52
N SER A 27 18.26 23.83 4.15
CA SER A 27 19.51 23.17 3.77
C SER A 27 19.40 22.47 2.41
N LEU A 28 18.29 21.76 2.16
CA LEU A 28 18.00 21.15 0.86
C LEU A 28 17.93 22.20 -0.27
N LEU A 29 17.32 23.35 0.00
CA LEU A 29 17.22 24.43 -0.99
C LEU A 29 18.57 25.01 -1.40
N LYS A 30 19.56 25.03 -0.50
CA LYS A 30 20.93 25.49 -0.82
C LYS A 30 21.63 24.57 -1.81
N GLU A 31 21.40 23.27 -1.70
CA GLU A 31 21.98 22.25 -2.58
C GLU A 31 21.14 22.00 -3.85
N SER A 32 19.93 22.54 -3.89
CA SER A 32 18.99 22.35 -5.01
C SER A 32 19.33 23.23 -6.21
N ARG A 33 19.13 22.69 -7.43
CA ARG A 33 19.34 23.45 -8.67
C ARG A 33 18.05 23.59 -9.47
N TRP A 34 17.75 24.81 -9.88
CA TRP A 34 16.63 25.10 -10.78
C TRP A 34 16.99 24.69 -12.22
N ARG A 35 16.12 23.90 -12.84
CA ARG A 35 16.20 23.55 -14.26
C ARG A 35 14.90 23.91 -14.95
N LYS A 36 15.00 24.41 -16.18
CA LYS A 36 13.86 24.70 -17.04
C LYS A 36 13.97 23.86 -18.29
N TYR A 37 12.86 23.25 -18.67
CA TYR A 37 12.74 22.41 -19.84
C TYR A 37 11.67 22.99 -20.76
N PRO A 38 11.88 23.02 -22.09
CA PRO A 38 10.82 23.33 -23.05
C PRO A 38 9.67 22.32 -22.97
N ALA A 39 8.48 22.70 -23.43
CA ALA A 39 7.39 21.77 -23.61
C ALA A 39 7.82 20.60 -24.53
N ASP A 40 7.28 19.42 -24.26
CA ASP A 40 7.53 18.19 -25.02
C ASP A 40 8.99 17.70 -25.05
N SER A 41 9.84 18.20 -24.15
CA SER A 41 11.19 17.70 -23.98
C SER A 41 11.27 16.54 -22.97
N TYR A 42 12.22 15.63 -23.19
CA TYR A 42 12.49 14.53 -22.28
C TYR A 42 13.34 14.99 -21.10
N LEU A 43 12.88 14.72 -19.88
CA LEU A 43 13.68 14.93 -18.66
C LEU A 43 14.73 13.83 -18.47
N PHE A 44 14.33 12.58 -18.75
CA PHE A 44 15.16 11.38 -18.74
C PHE A 44 14.43 10.26 -19.50
N ARG A 45 15.14 9.16 -19.78
CA ARG A 45 14.64 7.94 -20.42
C ARG A 45 14.87 6.72 -19.53
N GLU A 46 14.13 5.65 -19.80
CA GLU A 46 14.37 4.36 -19.14
C GLU A 46 15.81 3.90 -19.40
N GLY A 47 16.54 3.60 -18.32
CA GLY A 47 17.95 3.20 -18.37
C GLY A 47 18.95 4.35 -18.16
N ASP A 48 18.50 5.61 -18.15
CA ASP A 48 19.39 6.73 -17.80
C ASP A 48 19.84 6.62 -16.34
N PRO A 49 21.11 6.95 -16.02
CA PRO A 49 21.58 6.99 -14.65
C PRO A 49 20.79 8.06 -13.87
N ALA A 50 20.34 7.68 -12.67
CA ALA A 50 19.61 8.57 -11.79
C ALA A 50 20.46 8.89 -10.57
N ASP A 51 20.87 10.14 -10.44
CA ASP A 51 21.70 10.67 -9.37
C ASP A 51 21.02 11.82 -8.61
N HIS A 52 19.84 12.25 -9.06
CA HIS A 52 19.14 13.40 -8.54
C HIS A 52 17.63 13.17 -8.45
N LEU A 53 17.04 13.73 -7.40
CA LEU A 53 15.59 13.87 -7.25
C LEU A 53 15.14 15.16 -7.97
N LEU A 54 14.05 15.07 -8.72
CA LEU A 54 13.38 16.23 -9.30
C LEU A 54 12.08 16.51 -8.55
N ILE A 55 11.72 17.78 -8.44
CA ILE A 55 10.44 18.24 -7.91
C ILE A 55 9.87 19.23 -8.91
N VAL A 56 8.64 19.00 -9.34
CA VAL A 56 7.97 19.87 -10.29
C VAL A 56 7.63 21.18 -9.58
N ALA A 57 8.24 22.27 -10.00
CA ALA A 57 7.94 23.60 -9.46
C ALA A 57 6.76 24.27 -10.19
N SER A 58 6.63 24.03 -11.49
CA SER A 58 5.60 24.61 -12.35
C SER A 58 5.50 23.82 -13.65
N GLY A 59 4.31 23.73 -14.23
CA GLY A 59 4.05 22.96 -15.45
C GLY A 59 3.61 21.53 -15.12
N GLU A 60 3.67 20.66 -16.12
CA GLU A 60 3.23 19.28 -16.04
C GLU A 60 4.30 18.35 -16.61
N VAL A 61 4.48 17.19 -16.00
CA VAL A 61 5.39 16.14 -16.45
C VAL A 61 4.61 14.85 -16.66
N LYS A 62 4.64 14.31 -17.87
CA LYS A 62 4.05 13.02 -18.22
C LYS A 62 5.10 11.92 -18.08
N ILE A 63 4.82 10.89 -17.30
CA ILE A 63 5.61 9.66 -17.27
C ILE A 63 4.92 8.64 -18.15
N SER A 64 5.56 8.25 -19.24
CA SER A 64 5.02 7.28 -20.19
C SER A 64 6.09 6.34 -20.72
N ARG A 65 5.64 5.20 -21.24
CA ARG A 65 6.46 4.26 -22.01
C ARG A 65 5.80 4.00 -23.35
N ALA A 66 6.61 4.05 -24.40
CA ALA A 66 6.19 3.64 -25.73
C ALA A 66 5.99 2.11 -25.76
N THR A 67 4.89 1.67 -26.34
CA THR A 67 4.62 0.26 -26.62
C THR A 67 5.24 -0.15 -27.96
N GLU A 68 5.40 -1.46 -28.19
CA GLU A 68 5.83 -2.01 -29.48
C GLU A 68 4.90 -1.61 -30.64
N SER A 69 3.64 -1.28 -30.34
CA SER A 69 2.64 -0.81 -31.31
C SER A 69 2.75 0.68 -31.66
N GLY A 70 3.66 1.43 -31.01
CA GLY A 70 3.83 2.86 -31.20
C GLY A 70 2.88 3.75 -30.39
N SER A 71 2.01 3.18 -29.56
CA SER A 71 1.17 3.93 -28.62
C SER A 71 1.90 4.19 -27.29
N ASP A 72 1.63 5.32 -26.63
CA ASP A 72 2.16 5.63 -25.29
C ASP A 72 1.24 5.06 -24.19
N VAL A 73 1.81 4.29 -23.27
CA VAL A 73 1.17 4.00 -21.99
C VAL A 73 1.59 5.07 -20.99
N VAL A 74 0.65 5.89 -20.54
CA VAL A 74 0.88 6.93 -19.53
C VAL A 74 0.68 6.33 -18.15
N PHE A 75 1.72 6.37 -17.31
CA PHE A 75 1.67 5.87 -15.93
C PHE A 75 1.23 6.94 -14.95
N ALA A 76 1.70 8.17 -15.15
CA ALA A 76 1.41 9.28 -14.27
C ALA A 76 1.53 10.63 -15.00
N VAL A 77 0.81 11.60 -14.47
CA VAL A 77 0.92 13.01 -14.83
C VAL A 77 1.19 13.77 -13.53
N LEU A 78 2.31 14.48 -13.48
CA LEU A 78 2.84 15.12 -12.28
C LEU A 78 2.77 16.64 -12.42
N GLY A 79 2.32 17.31 -11.37
CA GLY A 79 2.17 18.75 -11.28
C GLY A 79 2.97 19.37 -10.13
N PRO A 80 2.79 20.67 -9.85
CA PRO A 80 3.59 21.38 -8.88
C PRO A 80 3.58 20.77 -7.48
N GLY A 81 4.75 20.40 -6.95
CA GLY A 81 4.95 19.72 -5.67
C GLY A 81 5.20 18.22 -5.81
N ASP A 82 4.88 17.61 -6.95
CA ASP A 82 5.15 16.19 -7.18
C ASP A 82 6.65 15.96 -7.38
N ALA A 83 7.13 14.86 -6.80
CA ALA A 83 8.51 14.42 -6.90
C ALA A 83 8.64 13.28 -7.91
N LEU A 84 9.80 13.19 -8.56
CA LEU A 84 10.15 12.10 -9.48
C LEU A 84 11.65 11.80 -9.45
N GLY A 85 12.01 10.54 -9.70
CA GLY A 85 13.41 10.07 -9.70
C GLY A 85 13.90 9.62 -8.32
N GLU A 86 13.05 9.61 -7.30
CA GLU A 86 13.37 9.24 -5.91
C GLU A 86 13.96 7.84 -5.77
N LEU A 87 13.50 6.89 -6.60
CA LEU A 87 13.97 5.51 -6.55
C LEU A 87 15.37 5.34 -7.14
N GLY A 88 15.73 6.18 -8.11
CA GLY A 88 17.05 6.17 -8.73
C GLY A 88 18.08 6.93 -7.90
N ALA A 89 17.70 8.10 -7.37
CA ALA A 89 18.58 8.96 -6.59
C ALA A 89 18.95 8.38 -5.21
N HIS A 90 18.16 7.45 -4.68
CA HIS A 90 18.43 6.84 -3.39
C HIS A 90 18.16 5.32 -3.43
N PRO A 91 19.15 4.50 -3.81
CA PRO A 91 18.99 3.05 -3.90
C PRO A 91 18.52 2.38 -2.60
N SER A 92 18.76 2.98 -1.44
CA SER A 92 18.23 2.49 -0.17
C SER A 92 16.76 2.88 0.10
N ALA A 93 16.23 3.91 -0.56
CA ALA A 93 14.78 4.16 -0.59
C ALA A 93 14.05 3.11 -1.45
N MET A 94 14.73 2.57 -2.46
CA MET A 94 14.26 1.41 -3.22
C MET A 94 14.01 0.21 -2.31
N TRP A 95 14.84 -0.04 -1.29
CA TRP A 95 14.55 -1.08 -0.29
C TRP A 95 13.27 -0.82 0.51
N GLY A 96 12.93 0.45 0.77
CA GLY A 96 11.65 0.82 1.38
C GLY A 96 10.47 0.46 0.48
N VAL A 97 10.55 0.78 -0.82
CA VAL A 97 9.52 0.41 -1.80
C VAL A 97 9.49 -1.09 -2.03
N VAL A 98 10.63 -1.78 -2.11
CA VAL A 98 10.70 -3.24 -2.13
C VAL A 98 10.08 -3.80 -0.87
N ASN A 99 10.31 -3.26 0.32
CA ASN A 99 9.68 -3.74 1.55
C ASN A 99 8.17 -3.47 1.57
N VAL A 100 7.70 -2.33 1.05
CA VAL A 100 6.26 -2.03 0.92
C VAL A 100 5.62 -2.95 -0.11
N LEU A 101 6.23 -3.13 -1.28
CA LEU A 101 5.75 -4.04 -2.32
C LEU A 101 5.87 -5.51 -1.89
N THR A 102 6.92 -5.90 -1.18
CA THR A 102 7.09 -7.24 -0.61
C THR A 102 6.08 -7.44 0.52
N SER A 103 5.78 -6.42 1.31
CA SER A 103 4.69 -6.49 2.31
C SER A 103 3.33 -6.52 1.63
N TYR A 104 3.14 -5.79 0.53
CA TYR A 104 1.92 -5.77 -0.27
C TYR A 104 1.69 -7.11 -0.99
N ILE A 105 2.76 -7.68 -1.55
CA ILE A 105 2.82 -9.02 -2.15
C ILE A 105 2.63 -10.06 -1.06
N ARG A 106 3.32 -10.01 0.10
CA ARG A 106 3.09 -10.92 1.24
C ARG A 106 1.66 -10.83 1.79
N THR A 107 1.09 -9.63 1.87
CA THR A 107 -0.32 -9.41 2.30
C THR A 107 -1.31 -9.98 1.28
N LYS A 108 -0.91 -10.07 -0.01
CA LYS A 108 -1.70 -10.70 -1.08
C LYS A 108 -1.39 -12.20 -1.25
N ASP A 109 -0.19 -12.65 -0.92
CA ASP A 109 0.29 -14.04 -0.98
C ASP A 109 -0.23 -14.85 0.19
N GLU A 110 -0.34 -14.29 1.40
CA GLU A 110 -1.01 -14.97 2.52
C GLU A 110 -2.48 -15.24 2.17
N ALA A 111 -3.16 -14.29 1.51
CA ALA A 111 -4.51 -14.50 0.99
C ALA A 111 -4.54 -15.52 -0.17
N PHE A 112 -3.49 -15.59 -1.01
CA PHE A 112 -3.40 -16.50 -2.16
C PHE A 112 -3.06 -17.94 -1.76
N VAL A 113 -2.15 -18.13 -0.80
CA VAL A 113 -1.78 -19.43 -0.20
C VAL A 113 -2.97 -19.99 0.58
N ASP A 114 -3.69 -19.17 1.35
CA ASP A 114 -4.93 -19.60 2.00
C ASP A 114 -6.04 -19.95 0.99
N LEU A 115 -6.09 -19.29 -0.18
CA LEU A 115 -7.01 -19.66 -1.27
C LEU A 115 -6.63 -20.97 -1.97
N ALA A 116 -5.34 -21.26 -2.08
CA ALA A 116 -4.81 -22.44 -2.75
C ALA A 116 -4.79 -23.70 -1.86
N VAL A 117 -4.69 -23.54 -0.54
CA VAL A 117 -4.52 -24.68 0.40
C VAL A 117 -5.76 -24.89 1.28
N ARG A 118 -6.58 -23.85 1.55
CA ARG A 118 -7.71 -23.94 2.49
C ARG A 118 -9.04 -23.60 1.86
N ASP A 119 -10.02 -24.46 2.14
CA ASP A 119 -11.41 -24.16 1.84
C ASP A 119 -11.92 -22.99 2.71
N ILE A 120 -13.02 -22.36 2.29
CA ILE A 120 -13.54 -21.13 2.93
C ILE A 120 -13.65 -21.23 4.46
N PRO A 121 -14.17 -22.33 5.06
CA PRO A 121 -14.26 -22.40 6.51
C PRO A 121 -12.88 -22.48 7.18
N GLY A 122 -11.87 -23.09 6.56
CA GLY A 122 -10.50 -23.09 7.11
C GLY A 122 -9.93 -21.68 7.22
N ARG A 123 -10.13 -20.86 6.18
CA ARG A 123 -9.75 -19.44 6.21
C ARG A 123 -10.51 -18.63 7.25
N VAL A 124 -11.82 -18.89 7.41
CA VAL A 124 -12.63 -18.27 8.48
C VAL A 124 -12.09 -18.64 9.86
N ALA A 125 -11.80 -19.92 10.09
CA ALA A 125 -11.29 -20.40 11.38
C ALA A 125 -9.95 -19.74 11.73
N ARG A 126 -9.00 -19.69 10.78
CA ARG A 126 -7.71 -19.02 10.97
C ARG A 126 -7.89 -17.54 11.28
N LYS A 127 -8.72 -16.83 10.51
CA LYS A 127 -8.91 -15.39 10.71
C LYS A 127 -9.56 -15.07 12.06
N LEU A 128 -10.47 -15.91 12.54
CA LEU A 128 -11.04 -15.76 13.88
C LEU A 128 -9.99 -15.93 14.98
N LEU A 129 -9.05 -16.87 14.83
CA LEU A 129 -7.94 -17.05 15.78
C LEU A 129 -6.97 -15.86 15.75
N ASP A 130 -6.64 -15.35 14.57
CA ASP A 130 -5.75 -14.20 14.42
C ASP A 130 -6.37 -12.92 15.03
N LEU A 131 -7.68 -12.71 14.83
CA LEU A 131 -8.40 -11.55 15.36
C LEU A 131 -8.67 -11.62 16.87
N ALA A 132 -8.77 -12.83 17.43
CA ALA A 132 -8.90 -13.03 18.87
C ALA A 132 -7.65 -12.53 19.61
N GLY A 133 -6.45 -12.82 19.10
CA GLY A 133 -5.20 -12.52 19.80
C GLY A 133 -5.21 -13.13 21.21
N THR A 134 -5.12 -12.30 22.25
CA THR A 134 -5.25 -12.71 23.67
C THR A 134 -6.68 -12.66 24.21
N GLN A 135 -7.64 -12.13 23.45
CA GLN A 135 -9.04 -11.96 23.85
C GLN A 135 -9.93 -13.03 23.21
N SER A 136 -10.69 -13.76 24.03
CA SER A 136 -11.60 -14.81 23.52
C SER A 136 -12.90 -14.27 22.91
N THR A 137 -13.24 -12.98 23.10
CA THR A 137 -14.49 -12.39 22.62
C THR A 137 -14.27 -11.01 22.00
N PHE A 138 -14.67 -10.84 20.75
CA PHE A 138 -14.47 -9.59 20.00
C PHE A 138 -15.68 -9.26 19.12
N ALA A 139 -15.85 -7.97 18.80
CA ALA A 139 -16.89 -7.50 17.88
C ALA A 139 -16.35 -7.53 16.44
N LEU A 140 -17.10 -8.14 15.52
CA LEU A 140 -16.73 -8.19 14.12
C LEU A 140 -17.95 -8.38 13.24
N SER A 141 -18.13 -7.51 12.24
CA SER A 141 -19.20 -7.68 11.26
C SER A 141 -18.87 -8.80 10.27
N GLN A 142 -19.88 -9.55 9.81
CA GLN A 142 -19.65 -10.61 8.82
C GLN A 142 -19.21 -10.03 7.47
N SER A 143 -19.56 -8.78 7.16
CA SER A 143 -19.07 -8.10 5.95
C SER A 143 -17.59 -7.76 6.03
N THR A 144 -17.10 -7.34 7.20
CA THR A 144 -15.67 -7.16 7.44
C THR A 144 -14.94 -8.50 7.34
N LEU A 145 -15.48 -9.56 7.96
CA LEU A 145 -14.88 -10.90 7.89
C LEU A 145 -14.84 -11.45 6.45
N ALA A 146 -15.91 -11.22 5.66
CA ALA A 146 -15.95 -11.57 4.24
C ALA A 146 -14.89 -10.87 3.41
N GLY A 147 -14.66 -9.58 3.65
CA GLY A 147 -13.56 -8.83 3.02
C GLY A 147 -12.18 -9.34 3.42
N LEU A 148 -12.00 -9.72 4.69
CA LEU A 148 -10.73 -10.24 5.21
C LEU A 148 -10.40 -11.66 4.71
N VAL A 149 -11.41 -12.50 4.48
CA VAL A 149 -11.25 -13.91 4.06
C VAL A 149 -11.34 -14.09 2.53
N GLY A 150 -11.75 -13.05 1.80
CA GLY A 150 -11.94 -13.10 0.35
C GLY A 150 -13.06 -14.06 -0.06
N ALA A 151 -14.21 -14.00 0.61
CA ALA A 151 -15.37 -14.86 0.31
C ALA A 151 -16.67 -14.06 0.33
N SER A 152 -17.74 -14.60 -0.27
CA SER A 152 -19.07 -14.00 -0.17
C SER A 152 -19.57 -14.03 1.28
N ARG A 153 -20.42 -13.06 1.66
CA ARG A 153 -21.07 -13.03 2.98
C ARG A 153 -21.84 -14.32 3.26
N GLU A 154 -22.45 -14.90 2.23
CA GLU A 154 -23.18 -16.16 2.34
C GLU A 154 -22.26 -17.31 2.74
N ASN A 155 -21.11 -17.46 2.06
CA ASN A 155 -20.15 -18.52 2.36
C ASN A 155 -19.55 -18.36 3.78
N VAL A 156 -19.29 -17.13 4.21
CA VAL A 156 -18.83 -16.81 5.58
C VAL A 156 -19.91 -17.14 6.61
N ASN A 157 -21.16 -16.75 6.36
CA ASN A 157 -22.26 -17.07 7.26
C ASN A 157 -22.45 -18.59 7.40
N ARG A 158 -22.37 -19.37 6.31
CA ARG A 158 -22.43 -20.84 6.38
C ARG A 158 -21.31 -21.43 7.25
N ALA A 159 -20.09 -20.90 7.14
CA ALA A 159 -18.97 -21.33 7.98
C ALA A 159 -19.19 -20.97 9.47
N LEU A 160 -19.59 -19.73 9.75
CA LEU A 160 -19.88 -19.28 11.12
C LEU A 160 -21.02 -20.07 11.76
N SER A 161 -22.12 -20.30 11.03
CA SER A 161 -23.25 -21.11 11.50
C SER A 161 -22.83 -22.55 11.80
N ARG A 162 -21.94 -23.13 10.98
CA ARG A 162 -21.39 -24.48 11.22
C ARG A 162 -20.49 -24.51 12.46
N PHE A 163 -19.66 -23.50 12.68
CA PHE A 163 -18.82 -23.43 13.87
C PHE A 163 -19.65 -23.21 15.15
N ALA A 164 -20.73 -22.44 15.05
CA ALA A 164 -21.67 -22.27 16.15
C ALA A 164 -22.41 -23.58 16.47
N SER A 165 -22.88 -24.32 15.45
CA SER A 165 -23.58 -25.59 15.65
C SER A 165 -22.67 -26.69 16.21
N LEU A 166 -21.38 -26.66 15.89
CA LEU A 166 -20.36 -27.54 16.45
C LEU A 166 -19.87 -27.10 17.85
N GLY A 167 -20.34 -25.95 18.36
CA GLY A 167 -19.93 -25.40 19.65
C GLY A 167 -18.50 -24.89 19.69
N TYR A 168 -17.90 -24.58 18.54
CA TYR A 168 -16.55 -24.00 18.46
C TYR A 168 -16.56 -22.51 18.80
N ILE A 169 -17.64 -21.82 18.44
CA ILE A 169 -17.87 -20.40 18.72
C ILE A 169 -19.28 -20.17 19.25
N SER A 170 -19.49 -19.01 19.86
CA SER A 170 -20.81 -18.42 20.08
C SER A 170 -20.92 -17.08 19.34
N LEU A 171 -22.12 -16.77 18.87
CA LEU A 171 -22.46 -15.54 18.17
C LEU A 171 -23.56 -14.81 18.97
N ASP A 172 -23.26 -13.63 19.50
CA ASP A 172 -24.23 -12.81 20.25
C ASP A 172 -24.06 -11.32 19.94
N ARG A 173 -25.14 -10.64 19.56
CA ARG A 173 -25.19 -9.18 19.30
C ARG A 173 -24.00 -8.62 18.49
N GLY A 174 -23.57 -9.33 17.44
CA GLY A 174 -22.45 -8.93 16.58
C GLY A 174 -21.05 -9.17 17.20
N ARG A 175 -20.99 -9.88 18.33
CA ARG A 175 -19.78 -10.39 18.95
C ARG A 175 -19.62 -11.87 18.68
N ILE A 176 -18.36 -12.27 18.52
CA ILE A 176 -17.95 -13.67 18.37
C ILE A 176 -17.15 -14.03 19.60
N THR A 177 -17.49 -15.16 20.24
CA THR A 177 -16.74 -15.74 21.35
C THR A 177 -16.17 -17.08 20.92
N LEU A 178 -14.86 -17.28 21.09
CA LEU A 178 -14.21 -18.56 20.84
C LEU A 178 -14.40 -19.47 22.06
N LEU A 179 -15.14 -20.58 21.88
CA LEU A 179 -15.41 -21.55 22.94
C LEU A 179 -14.38 -22.68 22.95
N ARG A 180 -13.94 -23.11 21.75
CA ARG A 180 -12.95 -24.18 21.57
C ARG A 180 -11.87 -23.78 20.56
N PRO A 181 -10.90 -22.93 20.94
CA PRO A 181 -9.85 -22.44 20.05
C PRO A 181 -9.00 -23.55 19.42
N ASP A 182 -8.78 -24.67 20.12
CA ASP A 182 -7.97 -25.78 19.59
C ASP A 182 -8.67 -26.56 18.46
N GLU A 183 -10.00 -26.66 18.51
CA GLU A 183 -10.80 -27.25 17.42
C GLU A 183 -10.84 -26.32 16.19
N LEU A 184 -10.94 -25.01 16.43
CA LEU A 184 -10.79 -24.00 15.38
C LEU A 184 -9.40 -24.03 14.76
N ARG A 185 -8.35 -24.25 15.56
CA ARG A 185 -6.97 -24.33 15.06
C ARG A 185 -6.80 -25.54 14.16
N ARG A 186 -7.27 -26.72 14.58
CA ARG A 186 -7.31 -27.92 13.75
C ARG A 186 -8.14 -27.76 12.48
N ARG A 187 -9.24 -26.99 12.53
CA ARG A 187 -10.05 -26.69 11.35
C ARG A 187 -9.37 -25.70 10.39
N GLY A 188 -8.59 -24.79 10.95
CA GLY A 188 -7.86 -23.75 10.24
C GLY A 188 -6.43 -24.12 9.88
N GLU A 189 -6.00 -25.37 10.10
CA GLU A 189 -4.75 -25.94 9.59
C GLU A 189 -4.97 -26.51 8.18
#